data_AF-A0A4P5SDK9-F1
#
_entry.id   AF-A0A4P5SDK9-F1
#
_cell.length_a   1.000
_cell.length_b   1.000
_cell.length_c   1.000
_cell.angle_alpha   90.00
_cell.angle_beta   90.00
_cell.angle_gamma   90.00
#
_symmetry.space_group_name_H-M   'P 1'
#
loop_
_entity.id
_entity.type
_entity.pdbx_description
1 polymer ?
#
loop_
_entity_poly.entity_id
_entity_poly.type
_entity_poly.pdbx_seq_one_letter_code
_entity_poly.pdbx_strand_id
1 'polypeptide(L)'
;MRASRTGRDESGLPPAIERMSPANGDRVLRQSQIIVDFAEGYEATLFIDGIELPITRLDELTSSGQQAAPGAQVELPATAVFDPGNFIISFQPQSGAIIEEFTQGEHEGKVNYWKIVDGREKYRTYIWKFDTD
;
A
#
# COMPACT_ATOMS: atom_id res chain seq x y z
N MET A 1 -29.47 -19.75 -5.36
CA MET A 1 -28.60 -19.25 -4.27
C MET A 1 -27.16 -19.51 -4.67
N ARG A 2 -26.41 -18.48 -5.07
CA ARG A 2 -24.97 -18.59 -5.38
C ARG A 2 -24.25 -17.66 -4.40
N ALA A 3 -23.78 -18.23 -3.29
CA ALA A 3 -22.86 -17.52 -2.42
C ALA A 3 -21.51 -17.43 -3.17
N SER A 4 -21.14 -16.23 -3.57
CA SER A 4 -19.83 -15.90 -4.12
C SER A 4 -18.79 -16.06 -3.00
N ARG A 5 -18.29 -17.29 -2.86
CA ARG A 5 -17.11 -17.61 -2.06
C ARG A 5 -15.90 -17.44 -2.99
N THR A 6 -15.48 -16.21 -3.22
CA THR A 6 -14.33 -15.91 -4.07
C THR A 6 -13.48 -14.85 -3.39
N GLY A 7 -12.25 -15.20 -3.03
CA GLY A 7 -11.16 -14.24 -2.76
C GLY A 7 -10.57 -14.25 -1.35
N ARG A 8 -11.40 -14.25 -0.28
CA ARG A 8 -10.89 -13.97 1.09
C ARG A 8 -10.09 -15.14 1.71
N ASP A 9 -10.42 -16.39 1.39
CA ASP A 9 -9.82 -17.58 2.02
C ASP A 9 -8.51 -18.06 1.36
N GLU A 10 -8.14 -17.59 0.16
CA GLU A 10 -6.98 -18.12 -0.60
C GLU A 10 -5.71 -17.25 -0.48
N SER A 11 -5.79 -16.03 0.04
CA SER A 11 -4.63 -15.11 0.10
C SER A 11 -3.75 -15.28 1.34
N GLY A 12 -4.21 -15.99 2.39
CA GLY A 12 -3.44 -16.17 3.63
C GLY A 12 -3.10 -14.85 4.34
N LEU A 13 -3.90 -13.80 4.11
CA LEU A 13 -3.67 -12.47 4.69
C LEU A 13 -3.99 -12.47 6.20
N PRO A 14 -3.23 -11.72 7.01
CA PRO A 14 -3.54 -11.53 8.42
C PRO A 14 -4.84 -10.73 8.57
N PRO A 15 -5.57 -10.88 9.69
CA PRO A 15 -6.85 -10.19 9.93
C PRO A 15 -6.76 -8.66 9.99
N ALA A 16 -5.55 -8.09 9.97
CA ALA A 16 -5.33 -6.66 9.90
C ALA A 16 -5.27 -6.13 8.47
N ILE A 17 -5.14 -6.99 7.45
CA ILE A 17 -5.07 -6.63 6.04
C ILE A 17 -6.34 -7.16 5.37
N GLU A 18 -7.24 -6.27 4.98
CA GLU A 18 -8.48 -6.63 4.29
C GLU A 18 -8.23 -6.95 2.81
N ARG A 19 -7.29 -6.22 2.18
CA ARG A 19 -6.94 -6.42 0.78
C ARG A 19 -5.51 -5.99 0.48
N MET A 20 -4.92 -6.61 -0.53
CA MET A 20 -3.60 -6.28 -1.05
C MET A 20 -3.58 -6.43 -2.58
N SER A 21 -2.85 -5.55 -3.26
CA SER A 21 -2.62 -5.59 -4.70
C SER A 21 -1.26 -4.97 -5.02
N PRO A 22 -0.36 -5.63 -5.77
CA PRO A 22 -0.42 -7.04 -6.16
C PRO A 22 -0.49 -7.97 -4.95
N ALA A 23 -1.21 -9.09 -5.09
CA ALA A 23 -1.22 -10.16 -4.11
C ALA A 23 0.05 -11.02 -4.21
N ASN A 24 0.26 -11.91 -3.23
CA ASN A 24 1.42 -12.79 -3.21
C ASN A 24 1.44 -13.74 -4.43
N GLY A 25 2.50 -13.65 -5.24
CA GLY A 25 2.68 -14.41 -6.48
C GLY A 25 2.05 -13.79 -7.73
N ASP A 26 1.49 -12.58 -7.62
CA ASP A 26 0.93 -11.88 -8.79
C ASP A 26 2.01 -11.41 -9.74
N ARG A 27 1.66 -11.33 -11.03
CA ARG A 27 2.47 -10.71 -12.08
C ARG A 27 1.89 -9.36 -12.47
N VAL A 28 2.73 -8.34 -12.48
CA VAL A 28 2.34 -6.96 -12.72
C VAL A 28 3.30 -6.24 -13.67
N LEU A 29 2.91 -5.04 -14.12
CA LEU A 29 3.75 -4.17 -14.94
C LEU A 29 4.70 -3.34 -14.06
N ARG A 30 5.80 -2.83 -14.64
CA ARG A 30 6.80 -1.98 -13.95
C ARG A 30 6.26 -0.72 -13.30
N GLN A 31 5.15 -0.23 -13.84
CA GLN A 31 4.44 0.96 -13.40
C GLN A 31 3.14 0.60 -12.66
N SER A 32 3.08 -0.57 -12.03
CA SER A 32 1.87 -0.97 -11.29
C SER A 32 1.82 -0.33 -9.92
N GLN A 33 0.61 0.04 -9.50
CA GLN A 33 0.39 0.56 -8.17
C GLN A 33 0.43 -0.57 -7.14
N ILE A 34 1.14 -0.33 -6.04
CA ILE A 34 1.07 -1.14 -4.83
C ILE A 34 0.00 -0.52 -3.92
N ILE A 35 -0.93 -1.34 -3.45
CA ILE A 35 -2.03 -0.94 -2.57
C ILE A 35 -2.16 -1.98 -1.46
N VAL A 36 -2.18 -1.53 -0.20
CA VAL A 36 -2.51 -2.37 0.96
C VAL A 36 -3.60 -1.69 1.76
N ASP A 37 -4.70 -2.41 1.93
CA ASP A 37 -5.92 -1.99 2.62
C ASP A 37 -5.96 -2.67 3.98
N PHE A 38 -5.97 -1.86 5.03
CA PHE A 38 -5.94 -2.33 6.41
C PHE A 38 -7.31 -2.25 7.06
N ALA A 39 -7.55 -3.11 8.04
CA ALA A 39 -8.69 -2.97 8.93
C ALA A 39 -8.62 -1.63 9.69
N GLU A 40 -9.78 -1.15 10.14
CA GLU A 40 -9.88 0.15 10.82
C GLU A 40 -8.96 0.25 12.05
N GLY A 41 -8.33 1.42 12.20
CA GLY A 41 -7.45 1.72 13.34
C GLY A 41 -6.03 1.18 13.23
N TYR A 42 -5.62 0.74 12.03
CA TYR A 42 -4.26 0.32 11.73
C TYR A 42 -3.51 1.33 10.87
N GLU A 43 -2.19 1.37 11.07
CA GLU A 43 -1.25 2.11 10.24
C GLU A 43 -0.09 1.22 9.86
N ALA A 44 0.65 1.61 8.84
CA ALA A 44 1.78 0.85 8.36
C ALA A 44 2.91 1.68 7.77
N THR A 45 4.10 1.09 7.75
CA THR A 45 5.19 1.47 6.84
C THR A 45 5.33 0.46 5.72
N LEU A 46 5.52 0.95 4.49
CA LEU A 46 5.70 0.13 3.29
C LEU A 46 7.19 0.05 2.93
N PHE A 47 7.63 -1.15 2.57
CA PHE A 47 8.95 -1.42 2.03
C PHE A 47 8.81 -2.21 0.74
N ILE A 48 9.68 -1.92 -0.23
CA ILE A 48 9.83 -2.73 -1.44
C ILE A 48 11.32 -3.05 -1.60
N ASP A 49 11.66 -4.32 -1.79
CA ASP A 49 13.04 -4.82 -1.92
C ASP A 49 13.97 -4.37 -0.79
N GLY A 50 13.41 -4.26 0.42
CA GLY A 50 14.13 -3.80 1.61
C GLY A 50 14.25 -2.28 1.75
N ILE A 51 13.80 -1.49 0.77
CA ILE A 51 13.80 -0.03 0.79
C ILE A 51 12.57 0.46 1.54
N GLU A 52 12.74 1.20 2.65
CA GLU A 52 11.64 1.88 3.35
C GLU A 52 11.16 3.06 2.50
N LEU A 53 9.88 3.02 2.11
CA LEU A 53 9.30 4.13 1.36
C LEU A 53 8.89 5.24 2.33
N PRO A 54 9.26 6.50 2.05
CA PRO A 54 8.74 7.64 2.78
C PRO A 54 7.22 7.65 2.65
N ILE A 55 6.52 7.95 3.74
CA ILE A 55 5.07 8.00 3.75
C ILE A 55 4.62 9.44 3.93
N THR A 56 3.71 9.86 3.06
CA THR A 56 2.97 11.11 3.18
C THR A 56 1.52 10.78 3.51
N ARG A 57 0.96 11.45 4.51
CA ARG A 57 -0.45 11.28 4.83
C ARG A 57 -1.33 12.13 3.92
N LEU A 58 -2.45 11.56 3.46
CA LEU A 58 -3.36 12.24 2.54
C LEU A 58 -4.04 13.46 3.17
N ASP A 59 -4.33 13.42 4.47
CA ASP A 59 -4.88 14.57 5.20
C ASP A 59 -3.87 15.74 5.29
N GLU A 60 -2.56 15.46 5.35
CA GLU A 60 -1.52 16.48 5.35
C GLU A 60 -1.39 17.16 3.97
N LEU A 61 -1.56 16.40 2.88
CA LEU A 61 -1.59 16.93 1.50
C LEU A 61 -2.79 17.83 1.26
N THR A 62 -3.97 17.41 1.71
CA THR A 62 -5.20 18.22 1.54
C THR A 62 -5.18 19.47 2.41
N SER A 63 -4.56 19.41 3.59
CA SER A 63 -4.41 20.54 4.52
C SER A 63 -3.40 21.59 4.06
N SER A 64 -2.41 21.21 3.25
CA SER A 64 -1.38 22.10 2.71
C SER A 64 -1.85 22.93 1.50
N GLY A 65 -3.15 22.87 1.17
CA GLY A 65 -3.78 23.71 0.15
C GLY A 65 -3.90 23.06 -1.23
N GLN A 66 -3.47 21.80 -1.38
CA GLN A 66 -3.78 20.97 -2.54
C GLN A 66 -5.20 20.38 -2.37
N GLN A 67 -6.19 21.26 -2.25
CA GLN A 67 -7.60 20.85 -2.32
C GLN A 67 -7.90 20.45 -3.77
N ALA A 68 -7.81 19.16 -4.06
CA ALA A 68 -8.42 18.63 -5.26
C ALA A 68 -9.92 18.94 -5.22
N ALA A 69 -10.41 19.68 -6.21
CA ALA A 69 -11.85 19.89 -6.39
C ALA A 69 -12.56 18.52 -6.49
N PRO A 70 -13.85 18.41 -6.15
CA PRO A 70 -14.62 17.19 -6.40
C PRO A 70 -14.50 16.78 -7.88
N GLY A 71 -13.82 15.66 -8.17
CA GLY A 71 -13.51 15.20 -9.53
C GLY A 71 -12.13 15.59 -10.07
N ALA A 72 -11.31 16.32 -9.32
CA ALA A 72 -9.92 16.58 -9.67
C ALA A 72 -9.05 15.37 -9.33
N GLN A 73 -8.21 14.98 -10.28
CA GLN A 73 -7.21 13.95 -10.09
C GLN A 73 -6.14 14.48 -9.13
N VAL A 74 -6.05 13.89 -7.94
CA VAL A 74 -4.99 14.21 -6.97
C VAL A 74 -3.68 13.69 -7.57
N GLU A 75 -2.74 14.58 -7.90
CA GLU A 75 -1.36 14.16 -8.18
C GLU A 75 -0.79 13.56 -6.89
N LEU A 76 -0.55 12.24 -6.92
CA LEU A 76 0.05 11.53 -5.81
C LEU A 76 1.52 11.96 -5.71
N PRO A 77 2.03 12.30 -4.52
CA PRO A 77 3.45 12.56 -4.34
C PRO A 77 4.29 11.35 -4.74
N ALA A 78 5.57 11.59 -4.99
CA ALA A 78 6.58 10.57 -5.30
C ALA A 78 6.98 9.72 -4.06
N THR A 79 6.03 9.51 -3.15
CA THR A 79 6.15 8.81 -1.87
C THR A 79 4.99 7.83 -1.73
N ALA A 80 5.06 6.94 -0.74
CA ALA A 80 3.88 6.17 -0.38
C ALA A 80 2.84 7.09 0.26
N VAL A 81 1.59 6.98 -0.12
CA VAL A 81 0.48 7.79 0.40
C VAL A 81 -0.35 6.93 1.33
N PHE A 82 -0.48 7.37 2.58
CA PHE A 82 -1.39 6.75 3.54
C PHE A 82 -2.65 7.61 3.70
N ASP A 83 -3.82 7.01 3.48
CA ASP A 83 -5.11 7.61 3.72
C ASP A 83 -5.65 7.14 5.09
N PRO A 84 -5.61 7.97 6.14
CA PRO A 84 -6.12 7.58 7.46
C PRO A 84 -7.66 7.53 7.52
N GLY A 85 -8.37 8.09 6.53
CA GLY A 85 -9.82 8.00 6.44
C GLY A 85 -10.28 6.63 5.96
N ASN A 86 -9.47 5.98 5.11
CA ASN A 86 -9.77 4.66 4.54
C ASN A 86 -8.83 3.55 5.03
N PHE A 87 -7.77 3.87 5.79
CA PHE A 87 -6.73 2.94 6.24
C PHE A 87 -6.03 2.22 5.09
N ILE A 88 -5.77 2.95 4.00
CA ILE A 88 -5.11 2.41 2.80
C ILE A 88 -3.74 3.06 2.66
N ILE A 89 -2.70 2.25 2.45
CA ILE A 89 -1.42 2.74 1.92
C ILE A 89 -1.33 2.40 0.44
N SER A 90 -0.88 3.37 -0.36
CA SER A 90 -0.65 3.17 -1.78
C SER A 90 0.69 3.75 -2.21
N PHE A 91 1.33 3.13 -3.19
CA PHE A 91 2.54 3.61 -3.79
C PHE A 91 2.50 3.36 -5.29
N GLN A 92 2.79 4.39 -6.06
CA GLN A 92 2.89 4.32 -7.50
C GLN A 92 4.31 4.73 -7.89
N PRO A 93 5.09 3.84 -8.54
CA PRO A 93 6.35 4.24 -9.15
C PRO A 93 6.12 5.41 -10.12
N GLN A 94 6.97 6.42 -10.03
CA GLN A 94 6.93 7.61 -10.88
C GLN A 94 8.27 8.36 -10.81
N SER A 95 8.52 9.24 -11.78
CA SER A 95 9.75 10.05 -11.77
C SER A 95 9.85 10.90 -10.49
N GLY A 96 11.04 10.90 -9.88
CA GLY A 96 11.30 11.58 -8.61
C GLY A 96 10.99 10.74 -7.36
N ALA A 97 10.44 9.54 -7.52
CA ALA A 97 10.25 8.61 -6.39
C ALA A 97 11.56 7.87 -6.10
N ILE A 98 11.69 7.35 -4.87
CA ILE A 98 12.84 6.48 -4.53
C ILE A 98 12.88 5.23 -5.43
N ILE A 99 11.70 4.74 -5.83
CA ILE A 99 11.53 3.68 -6.82
C ILE A 99 10.73 4.28 -7.98
N GLU A 100 11.42 4.66 -9.04
CA GLU A 100 10.78 5.30 -10.21
C GLU A 100 10.05 4.29 -11.11
N GLU A 101 10.54 3.06 -11.14
CA GLU A 101 9.92 1.90 -11.79
C GLU A 101 10.43 0.61 -11.14
N PHE A 102 9.62 -0.46 -11.21
CA PHE A 102 10.11 -1.79 -10.82
C PHE A 102 11.00 -2.37 -11.93
N THR A 103 12.09 -3.03 -11.53
CA THR A 103 12.91 -3.81 -12.45
C THR A 103 12.15 -5.04 -12.94
N GLN A 104 12.66 -5.72 -13.98
CA GLN A 104 12.10 -7.02 -14.35
C GLN A 104 12.49 -8.09 -13.31
N GLY A 105 11.55 -8.95 -12.94
CA GLY A 105 11.78 -10.08 -12.05
C GLY A 105 10.95 -10.07 -10.76
N GLU A 106 11.37 -10.89 -9.79
CA GLU A 106 10.71 -11.01 -8.48
C GLU A 106 11.07 -9.81 -7.58
N HIS A 107 10.05 -9.25 -6.95
CA HIS A 107 10.14 -8.20 -5.95
C HIS A 107 9.54 -8.66 -4.61
N GLU A 108 10.08 -8.14 -3.52
CA GLU A 108 9.56 -8.38 -2.18
C GLU A 108 8.86 -7.13 -1.64
N GLY A 109 7.55 -7.25 -1.43
CA GLY A 109 6.79 -6.28 -0.65
C GLY A 109 6.81 -6.63 0.83
N LYS A 110 6.99 -5.63 1.68
CA LYS A 110 6.87 -5.79 3.14
C LYS A 110 6.10 -4.63 3.73
N VAL A 111 5.15 -4.94 4.60
CA VAL A 111 4.48 -3.95 5.45
C VAL A 111 4.77 -4.23 6.91
N ASN A 112 5.19 -3.21 7.64
CA ASN A 112 5.15 -3.22 9.10
C ASN A 112 3.90 -2.48 9.51
N TYR A 113 2.96 -3.13 10.19
CA TYR A 113 1.67 -2.56 10.56
C TYR A 113 1.41 -2.68 12.06
N TRP A 114 0.76 -1.68 12.65
CA TRP A 114 0.42 -1.62 14.07
C TRP A 114 -0.95 -1.01 14.27
N LYS A 115 -1.56 -1.26 15.43
CA LYS A 115 -2.73 -0.49 15.84
C LYS A 115 -2.28 0.91 16.25
N ILE A 116 -2.98 1.94 15.79
CA ILE A 116 -2.66 3.35 16.11
C ILE A 116 -2.50 3.55 17.63
N VAL A 117 -3.40 2.96 18.40
CA VAL A 117 -3.44 3.05 19.87
C VAL A 117 -2.26 2.38 20.57
N ASP A 118 -1.62 1.39 19.92
CA ASP A 118 -0.50 0.63 20.48
C ASP A 118 0.86 1.24 20.11
N GLY A 119 0.90 2.11 19.10
CA GLY A 119 2.12 2.76 18.62
C GLY A 119 3.00 1.90 17.71
N ARG A 120 3.90 2.57 16.97
CA ARG A 120 4.77 1.95 15.96
C ARG A 120 5.68 0.86 16.52
N GLU A 121 6.04 0.92 17.81
CA GLU A 121 6.92 -0.07 18.45
C GLU A 121 6.28 -1.47 18.58
N LYS A 122 4.96 -1.59 18.44
CA LYS A 122 4.21 -2.85 18.50
C LYS A 122 3.84 -3.38 17.12
N TYR A 123 4.64 -3.04 16.10
CA TYR A 123 4.39 -3.47 14.74
C TYR A 123 4.44 -4.99 14.60
N ARG A 124 3.62 -5.47 13.67
CA ARG A 124 3.67 -6.80 13.08
C ARG A 124 4.16 -6.64 11.65
N THR A 125 4.71 -7.71 11.10
CA THR A 125 5.24 -7.70 9.74
C THR A 125 4.46 -8.69 8.89
N TYR A 126 4.15 -8.28 7.66
CA TYR A 126 3.71 -9.17 6.61
C TYR A 126 4.57 -8.95 5.37
N ILE A 127 5.00 -10.04 4.75
CA ILE A 127 5.88 -10.05 3.58
C ILE A 127 5.16 -10.82 2.48
N TRP A 128 5.20 -10.30 1.27
CA TRP A 128 4.72 -10.96 0.07
C TRP A 128 5.69 -10.73 -1.09
N LYS A 129 5.52 -11.51 -2.14
CA LYS A 129 6.32 -11.39 -3.36
C LYS A 129 5.42 -11.16 -4.56
N PHE A 130 5.91 -10.43 -5.55
CA PHE A 130 5.24 -10.25 -6.84
C PHE A 130 6.29 -10.19 -7.94
N ASP A 131 5.91 -10.54 -9.15
CA ASP A 131 6.79 -10.54 -10.31
C ASP A 131 6.44 -9.37 -11.24
N THR A 132 7.46 -8.76 -11.83
CA THR A 132 7.32 -7.68 -12.80
C THR A 132 7.89 -8.08 -14.15
N ASP A 133 7.16 -7.80 -15.24
CA ASP A 133 7.58 -8.02 -16.64
C ASP A 133 8.38 -6.82 -17.24
#